data_AF-A0A847AMP2-F1
#
_entry.id   AF-A0A847AMP2-F1
#
_cell.length_a   1.000
_cell.length_b   1.000
_cell.length_c   1.000
_cell.angle_alpha   90.00
_cell.angle_beta   90.00
_cell.angle_gamma   90.00
#
_symmetry.space_group_name_H-M   'P 1'
#
loop_
_entity.id
_entity.type
_entity.pdbx_description
1 polymer ?
#
loop_
_entity_poly.entity_id
_entity_poly.type
_entity_poly.pdbx_seq_one_letter_code
_entity_poly.pdbx_strand_id
1 'polypeptide(L)'
;MEKNKKIYFISDVHLGSSALKNNKERERWFADWLDFISKDVSELYLMGDIFDFWFEYKKVVPRGFTRILGRLADLSDKGVSIHFFTGNHDLWIFDYLPEEIGLTLHRKEFVTQINGKNFFLAHGDGLDQKDRGYKLLKKIFNNRSF
;
A
#
# COMPACT_ATOMS: atom_id res chain seq x y z
N MET A 1 0.83 16.58 -17.83
CA MET A 1 0.25 16.73 -16.48
C MET A 1 -0.51 18.03 -16.41
N GLU A 2 -1.72 18.01 -15.86
CA GLU A 2 -2.45 19.24 -15.54
C GLU A 2 -1.61 20.12 -14.59
N LYS A 3 -1.65 21.43 -14.78
CA LYS A 3 -1.00 22.39 -13.87
C LYS A 3 -1.55 22.17 -12.45
N ASN A 4 -0.65 22.00 -11.47
CA ASN A 4 -0.91 21.82 -10.04
C ASN A 4 -1.21 20.39 -9.53
N LYS A 5 -1.14 19.34 -10.36
CA LYS A 5 -1.22 17.97 -9.84
C LYS A 5 0.11 17.49 -9.25
N LYS A 6 0.04 16.64 -8.21
CA LYS A 6 1.18 16.11 -7.45
C LYS A 6 1.14 14.60 -7.35
N ILE A 7 2.32 14.01 -7.17
CA ILE A 7 2.51 12.59 -6.92
C ILE A 7 2.94 12.43 -5.46
N TYR A 8 2.29 11.52 -4.75
CA TYR A 8 2.54 11.26 -3.34
C TYR A 8 3.06 9.84 -3.14
N PHE A 9 3.99 9.70 -2.22
CA PHE A 9 4.56 8.42 -1.78
C PHE A 9 4.41 8.33 -0.26
N ILE A 10 3.99 7.18 0.25
CA ILE A 10 3.90 6.91 1.70
C ILE A 10 4.11 5.41 1.97
N SER A 11 4.77 5.07 3.06
CA SER A 11 5.00 3.69 3.53
C SER A 11 4.83 3.61 5.05
N ASP A 12 4.83 2.39 5.60
CA ASP A 12 5.03 2.11 7.03
C ASP A 12 4.00 2.81 7.93
N VAL A 13 2.74 2.83 7.49
CA VAL A 13 1.64 3.40 8.27
C VAL A 13 1.25 2.44 9.41
N HIS A 14 1.38 1.12 9.19
CA HIS A 14 1.10 0.05 10.17
C HIS A 14 -0.26 0.22 10.87
N LEU A 15 -1.32 0.37 10.08
CA LEU A 15 -2.68 0.46 10.59
C LEU A 15 -3.06 -0.83 11.33
N GLY A 16 -3.48 -0.71 12.59
CA GLY A 16 -3.92 -1.84 13.40
C GLY A 16 -2.81 -2.51 14.22
N SER A 17 -1.59 -1.95 14.23
CA SER A 17 -0.46 -2.55 14.95
C SER A 17 -0.71 -2.71 16.44
N SER A 18 -0.55 -3.94 16.95
CA SER A 18 -0.71 -4.23 18.38
C SER A 18 0.35 -3.56 19.26
N ALA A 19 1.48 -3.14 18.67
CA ALA A 19 2.53 -2.41 19.37
C ALA A 19 2.13 -0.95 19.68
N LEU A 20 1.11 -0.42 19.00
CA LEU A 20 0.71 0.99 19.09
C LEU A 20 -0.54 1.16 19.94
N LYS A 21 -0.51 2.15 20.84
CA LYS A 21 -1.66 2.48 21.69
C LYS A 21 -2.67 3.41 21.02
N ASN A 22 -2.26 4.09 19.94
CA ASN A 22 -3.02 5.15 19.28
C ASN A 22 -3.54 4.76 17.89
N ASN A 23 -3.84 3.46 17.67
CA ASN A 23 -4.30 2.95 16.37
C ASN A 23 -5.45 3.75 15.74
N LYS A 24 -6.46 4.11 16.55
CA LYS A 24 -7.62 4.89 16.08
C LYS A 24 -7.24 6.30 15.64
N GLU A 25 -6.28 6.93 16.32
CA GLU A 25 -5.80 8.27 15.97
C GLU A 25 -4.94 8.21 14.71
N ARG A 26 -4.08 7.19 14.57
CA ARG A 26 -3.30 6.98 13.34
C ARG A 26 -4.19 6.76 12.12
N GLU A 27 -5.22 5.92 12.25
CA GLU A 27 -6.21 5.74 11.17
C GLU A 27 -6.86 7.08 10.80
N ARG A 28 -7.20 7.93 11.79
CA ARG A 28 -7.75 9.26 11.53
C ARG A 28 -6.75 10.19 10.86
N TRP A 29 -5.52 10.27 11.34
CA TRP A 29 -4.49 11.11 10.71
C TRP A 29 -4.22 10.70 9.27
N PHE A 30 -4.18 9.39 9.00
CA PHE A 30 -4.01 8.91 7.63
C PHE A 30 -5.24 9.22 6.77
N ALA A 31 -6.45 9.06 7.30
CA ALA A 31 -7.68 9.47 6.63
C ALA A 31 -7.70 10.97 6.32
N ASP A 32 -7.36 11.82 7.29
CA ASP A 32 -7.28 13.27 7.14
C ASP A 32 -6.20 13.67 6.12
N TRP A 33 -5.09 12.94 6.07
CA TRP A 33 -4.04 13.13 5.07
C TRP A 33 -4.51 12.75 3.66
N LEU A 34 -5.24 11.64 3.50
CA LEU A 34 -5.86 11.27 2.23
C LEU A 34 -6.84 12.37 1.76
N ASP A 35 -7.64 12.92 2.68
CA ASP A 35 -8.54 14.04 2.40
C ASP A 35 -7.76 15.30 2.00
N PHE A 36 -6.63 15.57 2.63
CA PHE A 36 -5.75 16.68 2.31
C PHE A 36 -5.18 16.58 0.90
N ILE A 37 -4.62 15.43 0.51
CA ILE A 37 -4.00 15.23 -0.81
C ILE A 37 -5.03 15.10 -1.94
N SER A 38 -6.28 14.73 -1.64
CA SER A 38 -7.35 14.52 -2.64
C SER A 38 -7.56 15.70 -3.59
N LYS A 39 -7.17 16.90 -3.16
CA LYS A 39 -7.29 18.16 -3.90
C LYS A 39 -6.33 18.25 -5.09
N ASP A 40 -5.16 17.65 -5.01
CA ASP A 40 -4.10 17.80 -6.01
C ASP A 40 -3.38 16.51 -6.39
N VAL A 41 -3.70 15.36 -5.78
CA VAL A 41 -3.10 14.07 -6.15
C VAL A 41 -3.49 13.66 -7.58
N SER A 42 -2.49 13.21 -8.35
CA SER A 42 -2.66 12.49 -9.62
C SER A 42 -2.24 11.03 -9.54
N GLU A 43 -1.21 10.74 -8.75
CA GLU A 43 -0.74 9.37 -8.51
C GLU A 43 -0.40 9.22 -7.03
N LEU A 44 -0.79 8.09 -6.45
CA LEU A 44 -0.52 7.73 -5.06
C LEU A 44 0.23 6.40 -5.01
N TYR A 45 1.43 6.41 -4.46
CA TYR A 45 2.27 5.24 -4.26
C TYR A 45 2.28 4.86 -2.78
N LEU A 46 1.57 3.78 -2.45
CA LEU A 46 1.53 3.14 -1.14
C LEU A 46 2.67 2.10 -1.09
N MET A 47 3.81 2.50 -0.55
CA MET A 47 5.10 1.81 -0.63
C MET A 47 5.31 0.73 0.47
N GLY A 48 4.28 -0.08 0.73
CA GLY A 48 4.32 -1.19 1.69
C GLY A 48 4.04 -0.82 3.14
N ASP A 49 3.69 -1.85 3.91
CA ASP A 49 3.34 -1.82 5.34
C ASP A 49 2.33 -0.71 5.69
N ILE A 50 1.26 -0.62 4.87
CA ILE A 50 0.14 0.29 5.13
C ILE A 50 -0.72 -0.29 6.25
N PHE A 51 -1.02 -1.59 6.19
CA PHE A 51 -1.63 -2.30 7.30
C PHE A 51 -0.54 -3.03 8.07
N ASP A 52 -0.73 -3.17 9.39
CA ASP A 52 0.18 -3.99 10.19
C ASP A 52 -0.08 -5.49 9.98
N PHE A 53 -1.27 -5.85 9.52
CA PHE A 53 -1.57 -7.18 9.06
C PHE A 53 -2.82 -7.15 8.18
N TRP A 54 -2.66 -7.50 6.90
CA TRP A 54 -3.78 -7.68 5.99
C TRP A 54 -3.74 -9.05 5.31
N PHE A 55 -4.80 -9.83 5.53
CA PHE A 55 -4.97 -11.15 4.94
C PHE A 55 -6.31 -11.23 4.23
N GLU A 56 -6.28 -11.40 2.92
CA GLU A 56 -7.51 -11.55 2.13
C GLU A 56 -8.02 -12.99 2.17
N TYR A 57 -9.32 -13.12 2.40
CA TYR A 57 -10.02 -14.41 2.40
C TYR A 57 -11.02 -14.43 1.26
N LYS A 58 -11.28 -15.63 0.71
CA LYS A 58 -12.21 -15.82 -0.42
C LYS A 58 -13.64 -15.34 -0.20
N LYS A 59 -14.09 -15.20 1.05
CA LYS A 59 -15.50 -14.95 1.40
C LYS A 59 -15.71 -13.92 2.51
N VAL A 60 -14.64 -13.42 3.12
CA VAL A 60 -14.73 -12.47 4.23
C VAL A 60 -13.70 -11.38 4.04
N VAL A 61 -14.11 -10.14 4.34
CA VAL A 61 -13.23 -8.98 4.30
C VAL A 61 -12.72 -8.74 5.71
N PRO A 62 -11.40 -8.50 5.90
CA PRO A 62 -10.86 -8.09 7.18
C PRO A 62 -11.64 -6.91 7.79
N ARG A 63 -12.04 -7.03 9.06
CA ARG A 63 -12.80 -6.01 9.75
C ARG A 63 -11.91 -4.80 10.06
N GLY A 64 -12.39 -3.61 9.75
CA GLY A 64 -11.76 -2.35 10.12
C GLY A 64 -11.42 -1.50 8.91
N PHE A 65 -10.70 -0.41 9.15
CA PHE A 65 -10.11 0.45 8.12
C PHE A 65 -11.08 0.99 7.05
N THR A 66 -12.38 0.90 7.27
CA THR A 66 -13.42 1.32 6.31
C THR A 66 -13.24 2.78 5.88
N ARG A 67 -12.73 3.65 6.78
CA ARG A 67 -12.39 5.05 6.46
C ARG A 67 -11.31 5.18 5.40
N ILE A 68 -10.31 4.30 5.46
CA ILE A 68 -9.16 4.28 4.56
C ILE A 68 -9.58 3.66 3.24
N LEU A 69 -10.21 2.49 3.28
CA LEU A 69 -10.68 1.79 2.09
C LEU A 69 -11.64 2.67 1.27
N GLY A 70 -12.59 3.34 1.94
CA GLY A 70 -13.52 4.24 1.26
C GLY A 70 -12.85 5.47 0.63
N ARG A 71 -11.79 6.02 1.24
CA ARG A 71 -11.03 7.14 0.66
C ARG A 71 -10.17 6.71 -0.51
N LEU A 72 -9.54 5.54 -0.41
CA LEU A 72 -8.78 4.98 -1.53
C LEU A 72 -9.70 4.68 -2.73
N ALA A 73 -10.89 4.12 -2.48
CA ALA A 73 -11.89 3.91 -3.51
C ALA A 73 -12.35 5.24 -4.14
N ASP A 74 -12.70 6.24 -3.33
CA ASP A 74 -13.10 7.57 -3.84
C ASP A 74 -11.98 8.25 -4.67
N LEU A 75 -10.72 8.12 -4.27
CA LEU A 75 -9.59 8.62 -5.08
C LEU A 75 -9.48 7.87 -6.41
N SER A 76 -9.60 6.54 -6.39
CA SER A 76 -9.55 5.69 -7.58
C SER A 76 -10.69 6.02 -8.55
N ASP A 77 -11.92 6.17 -8.05
CA ASP A 77 -13.12 6.55 -8.82
C ASP A 77 -12.98 7.93 -9.47
N LYS A 78 -12.19 8.83 -8.86
CA LYS A 78 -11.82 10.15 -9.43
C LYS A 78 -10.70 10.07 -10.48
N GLY A 79 -10.22 8.87 -10.79
CA GLY A 79 -9.17 8.62 -11.79
C GLY A 79 -7.75 8.76 -11.25
N VAL A 80 -7.54 8.79 -9.93
CA VAL A 80 -6.20 8.78 -9.33
C VAL A 80 -5.59 7.41 -9.52
N SER A 81 -4.38 7.34 -10.10
CA SER A 81 -3.66 6.06 -10.19
C SER A 81 -3.06 5.70 -8.83
N ILE A 82 -3.58 4.63 -8.22
CA ILE A 82 -3.10 4.14 -6.92
C ILE A 82 -2.24 2.90 -7.13
N HIS A 83 -0.98 2.97 -6.69
CA HIS A 83 -0.02 1.87 -6.73
C HIS A 83 0.21 1.36 -5.31
N PHE A 84 -0.04 0.09 -5.04
CA PHE A 84 0.18 -0.54 -3.74
C PHE A 84 1.32 -1.54 -3.83
N PHE A 85 2.38 -1.35 -3.06
CA PHE A 85 3.50 -2.28 -2.93
C PHE A 85 3.26 -3.17 -1.71
N THR A 86 3.41 -4.49 -1.83
CA THR A 86 3.34 -5.35 -0.65
C THR A 86 4.62 -5.21 0.18
N GLY A 87 4.49 -4.98 1.49
CA GLY A 87 5.59 -5.11 2.45
C GLY A 87 5.58 -6.45 3.19
N ASN A 88 6.32 -6.59 4.30
CA ASN A 88 6.31 -7.83 5.10
C ASN A 88 4.97 -8.11 5.76
N HIS A 89 4.22 -7.06 6.11
CA HIS A 89 2.97 -7.18 6.85
C HIS A 89 1.75 -7.39 5.93
N ASP A 90 1.92 -7.02 4.66
CA ASP A 90 0.86 -6.94 3.66
C ASP A 90 1.01 -7.98 2.52
N LEU A 91 1.73 -9.08 2.77
CA LEU A 91 2.04 -10.11 1.76
C LEU A 91 0.79 -10.78 1.16
N TRP A 92 -0.31 -10.82 1.92
CA TRP A 92 -1.55 -11.54 1.60
C TRP A 92 -2.66 -10.65 1.05
N ILE A 93 -2.32 -9.48 0.52
CA ILE A 93 -3.18 -8.76 -0.44
C ILE A 93 -3.10 -9.51 -1.76
N PHE A 94 -4.22 -9.92 -2.35
CA PHE A 94 -4.32 -10.66 -3.61
C PHE A 94 -5.09 -9.86 -4.64
N ASP A 95 -6.39 -10.09 -4.75
CA ASP A 95 -7.30 -9.58 -5.77
C ASP A 95 -8.37 -8.67 -5.18
N TYR A 96 -8.71 -8.78 -3.90
CA TYR A 96 -9.79 -7.99 -3.31
C TYR A 96 -9.50 -6.48 -3.36
N LEU A 97 -8.35 -6.00 -2.86
CA LEU A 97 -8.06 -4.56 -2.96
C LEU A 97 -7.91 -4.07 -4.42
N PRO A 98 -7.19 -4.78 -5.33
CA PRO A 98 -7.19 -4.41 -6.74
C PRO A 98 -8.57 -4.35 -7.39
N GLU A 99 -9.45 -5.30 -7.13
CA GLU A 99 -10.77 -5.39 -7.77
C GLU A 99 -11.77 -4.41 -7.16
N GLU A 100 -11.84 -4.30 -5.83
CA GLU A 100 -12.83 -3.47 -5.14
C GLU A 100 -12.46 -2.00 -5.07
N ILE A 101 -11.16 -1.69 -5.03
CA ILE A 101 -10.67 -0.29 -4.97
C ILE A 101 -10.18 0.17 -6.34
N GLY A 102 -9.77 -0.72 -7.24
CA GLY A 102 -9.16 -0.33 -8.52
C GLY A 102 -7.68 0.05 -8.42
N LEU A 103 -6.97 -0.41 -7.38
CA LEU A 103 -5.54 -0.14 -7.22
C LEU A 103 -4.67 -1.13 -8.02
N THR A 104 -3.45 -0.71 -8.36
CA THR A 104 -2.44 -1.58 -8.98
C THR A 104 -1.54 -2.18 -7.92
N LEU A 105 -1.54 -3.52 -7.78
CA LEU A 105 -0.71 -4.24 -6.81
C LEU A 105 0.67 -4.58 -7.38
N HIS A 106 1.73 -4.19 -6.67
CA HIS A 106 3.13 -4.47 -6.94
C HIS A 106 3.70 -5.40 -5.88
N ARG A 107 4.15 -6.59 -6.29
CA ARG A 107 4.81 -7.56 -5.40
C ARG A 107 6.34 -7.54 -5.48
N LYS A 108 6.85 -6.74 -6.42
CA LYS A 108 8.26 -6.60 -6.76
C LYS A 108 8.58 -5.13 -6.97
N GLU A 109 9.86 -4.84 -7.12
CA GLU A 109 10.33 -3.56 -7.59
C GLU A 109 9.64 -3.14 -8.89
N PHE A 110 9.35 -1.84 -9.00
CA PHE A 110 8.75 -1.22 -10.16
C PHE A 110 9.65 -0.07 -10.62
N VAL A 111 10.12 -0.16 -11.86
CA VAL A 111 10.92 0.89 -12.48
C VAL A 111 10.02 1.69 -13.40
N THR A 112 9.94 3.00 -13.17
CA THR A 112 9.09 3.89 -13.95
C THR A 112 9.78 5.24 -14.17
N GLN A 113 9.27 6.02 -15.13
CA GLN A 113 9.71 7.39 -15.34
C GLN A 113 8.61 8.34 -14.90
N ILE A 114 8.94 9.22 -13.95
CA ILE A 114 8.03 10.24 -13.44
C ILE A 114 8.64 11.61 -13.75
N ASN A 115 7.92 12.43 -14.52
CA ASN A 115 8.37 13.76 -14.94
C ASN A 115 9.78 13.77 -15.56
N GLY A 116 10.05 12.79 -16.43
CA GLY A 116 11.34 12.65 -17.11
C GLY A 116 12.48 12.08 -16.26
N LYS A 117 12.24 11.78 -14.98
CA LYS A 117 13.23 11.18 -14.08
C LYS A 117 12.93 9.70 -13.88
N ASN A 118 13.97 8.87 -13.85
CA ASN A 118 13.82 7.44 -13.59
C ASN A 118 13.71 7.19 -12.08
N PHE A 119 12.73 6.38 -11.70
CA PHE A 119 12.47 5.95 -10.33
C PHE A 119 12.58 4.43 -10.25
N PHE A 120 13.30 3.96 -9.24
CA PHE A 120 13.29 2.57 -8.79
C PHE A 120 12.47 2.51 -7.50
N LEU A 121 11.28 1.93 -7.57
CA LEU A 121 10.32 1.88 -6.46
C LEU A 121 10.26 0.47 -5.90
N ALA A 122 10.49 0.33 -4.61
CA ALA A 122 10.33 -0.91 -3.85
C ALA A 122 9.97 -0.55 -2.41
N HIS A 123 9.31 -1.46 -1.68
CA HIS A 123 9.09 -1.28 -0.24
C HIS A 123 10.42 -1.17 0.52
N GLY A 124 11.39 -2.02 0.18
CA GLY A 124 12.76 -1.95 0.69
C GLY A 124 13.20 -3.20 1.44
N ASP A 125 12.23 -4.03 1.84
CA ASP A 125 12.45 -5.32 2.46
C ASP A 125 13.18 -6.30 1.53
N GLY A 126 14.21 -6.98 2.06
CA GLY A 126 15.02 -7.92 1.29
C GLY A 126 15.96 -7.30 0.25
N LEU A 127 16.08 -5.97 0.16
CA LEU A 127 17.14 -5.32 -0.65
C LEU A 127 18.54 -5.51 -0.04
N ASP A 128 18.63 -5.71 1.28
CA ASP A 128 19.90 -6.09 1.91
C ASP A 128 20.28 -7.53 1.51
N GLN A 129 21.44 -7.68 0.87
CA GLN A 129 21.98 -8.99 0.49
C GLN A 129 22.31 -9.86 1.71
N LYS A 130 22.52 -9.26 2.88
CA LYS A 130 22.89 -9.95 4.12
C LYS A 130 21.69 -10.54 4.86
N ASP A 131 20.47 -10.12 4.56
CA ASP A 131 19.28 -10.60 5.26
C ASP A 131 18.74 -11.93 4.69
N ARG A 132 19.54 -12.99 4.86
CA ARG A 132 19.24 -14.33 4.33
C ARG A 132 18.05 -14.99 5.05
N GLY A 133 17.85 -14.69 6.33
CA GLY A 133 16.74 -15.22 7.13
C GLY A 133 15.39 -14.69 6.67
N TYR A 134 15.29 -13.36 6.53
CA TYR A 134 14.08 -12.72 6.00
C TYR A 134 13.75 -13.19 4.58
N LYS A 135 14.75 -13.32 3.70
CA LYS A 135 14.56 -13.83 2.33
C LYS A 135 14.01 -15.26 2.30
N LEU A 136 14.48 -16.12 3.20
CA LEU A 136 13.98 -17.49 3.30
C LEU A 136 12.52 -17.51 3.78
N LEU A 137 12.19 -16.74 4.80
CA LEU A 137 10.82 -16.60 5.30
C LEU A 137 9.89 -16.03 4.23
N LYS A 138 10.29 -14.96 3.54
CA LYS A 138 9.55 -14.37 2.41
C LYS A 138 9.31 -15.39 1.29
N LYS A 139 10.29 -16.26 1.01
CA LYS A 139 10.15 -17.34 0.02
C LYS A 139 9.13 -18.41 0.46
N ILE A 140 9.08 -18.72 1.75
CA ILE A 140 8.10 -19.65 2.31
C ILE A 140 6.69 -19.04 2.26
N PHE A 141 6.52 -17.79 2.68
CA PHE A 141 5.21 -17.12 2.67
C PHE A 141 4.67 -16.86 1.26
N ASN A 142 5.53 -16.70 0.25
CA ASN A 142 5.13 -16.55 -1.15
C ASN A 142 4.97 -17.88 -1.90
N ASN A 143 5.16 -19.03 -1.25
CA ASN A 143 5.03 -20.34 -1.91
C ASN A 143 3.55 -20.73 -2.07
N ARG A 144 3.08 -20.79 -3.33
CA ARG A 144 1.69 -21.11 -3.71
C ARG A 144 1.30 -22.58 -3.56
N SER A 145 2.10 -23.39 -2.86
CA SER A 145 1.85 -24.82 -2.67
C SER A 145 0.95 -25.13 -1.46
N PHE A 146 0.41 -24.09 -0.81
CA PHE A 146 -0.63 -24.16 0.21
C PHE A 146 -1.74 -23.16 -0.12
#